data_AF-A0A9D4K521-F1
#
_entry.id   AF-A0A9D4K521-F1
#
_cell.length_a   1.000
_cell.length_b   1.000
_cell.length_c   1.000
_cell.angle_alpha   90.00
_cell.angle_beta   90.00
_cell.angle_gamma   90.00
#
_symmetry.space_group_name_H-M   'P 1'
#
loop_
_entity.id
_entity.type
_entity.pdbx_description
1 polymer ?
#
loop_
_entity_poly.entity_id
_entity_poly.type
_entity_poly.pdbx_seq_one_letter_code
_entity_poly.pdbx_strand_id
1 'polypeptide(L)'
;MIDYKNCGGLKKPSDNFFFMIREFENVVRKSVDHESIHSKSFLKDELREEILDSFMVKHYSCELFELVEDDNERESFLKNCINLFLTVRGFAITKLIHKKTEKSAKNEKKTSASLRDALKSLNTGNLK
;
A
#
# COMPACT_ATOMS: atom_id res chain seq x y z
N MET A 1 0.15 19.38 -4.04
CA MET A 1 1.54 19.60 -3.61
C MET A 1 1.52 19.68 -2.08
N ILE A 2 2.35 18.92 -1.35
CA ILE A 2 2.38 19.00 0.11
C ILE A 2 2.96 20.37 0.49
N ASP A 3 2.25 21.13 1.32
CA ASP A 3 2.75 22.39 1.86
C ASP A 3 3.70 22.08 3.02
N TYR A 4 5.01 22.10 2.74
CA TYR A 4 6.05 21.77 3.71
C TYR A 4 6.23 22.81 4.81
N LYS A 5 5.49 23.93 4.77
CA LYS A 5 5.54 24.96 5.83
C LYS A 5 4.90 24.50 7.15
N ASN A 6 4.06 23.46 7.12
CA ASN A 6 3.29 22.99 8.29
C ASN A 6 3.44 21.47 8.56
N CYS A 7 4.59 20.86 8.26
CA CYS A 7 4.75 19.41 8.45
C CYS A 7 5.26 18.97 9.84
N GLY A 8 5.17 19.81 10.87
CA GLY A 8 5.44 19.41 12.26
C GLY A 8 6.84 18.81 12.50
N GLY A 9 7.86 19.23 11.74
CA GLY A 9 9.22 18.71 11.80
C GLY A 9 9.57 17.60 10.81
N LEU A 10 8.62 17.17 9.97
CA LEU A 10 8.93 16.24 8.88
C LEU A 10 9.79 16.92 7.81
N LYS A 11 10.86 16.24 7.40
CA LYS A 11 11.75 16.72 6.35
C LYS A 11 11.12 16.51 4.98
N LYS A 12 11.25 17.52 4.11
CA LYS A 12 10.96 17.37 2.68
C LYS A 12 11.99 16.40 2.07
N PRO A 13 11.57 15.32 1.40
CA PRO A 13 12.51 14.47 0.65
C PRO A 13 13.08 15.26 -0.54
N SER A 14 14.30 14.90 -0.98
CA SER A 14 14.84 15.43 -2.23
C SER A 14 13.95 15.03 -3.41
N ASP A 15 13.96 15.84 -4.47
CA ASP A 15 13.12 15.57 -5.64
C ASP A 15 13.52 14.24 -6.31
N ASN A 16 14.82 13.92 -6.36
CA ASN A 16 15.33 12.65 -6.87
C ASN A 16 14.88 11.44 -6.04
N PHE A 17 14.86 11.57 -4.71
CA PHE A 17 14.33 10.51 -3.85
C PHE A 17 12.84 10.32 -4.08
N PHE A 18 12.09 11.41 -4.22
CA PHE A 18 10.67 11.35 -4.55
C PHE A 18 10.42 10.67 -5.91
N PHE A 19 11.19 11.01 -6.95
CA PHE A 19 11.06 10.39 -8.27
C PHE A 19 11.46 8.92 -8.28
N MET A 20 12.51 8.53 -7.54
CA MET A 20 12.89 7.13 -7.35
C MET A 20 11.75 6.31 -6.74
N ILE A 21 11.15 6.78 -5.63
CA ILE A 21 10.00 6.10 -5.01
C ILE A 21 8.78 6.06 -5.93
N ARG A 22 8.54 7.12 -6.71
CA ARG A 22 7.46 7.14 -7.71
C ARG A 22 7.67 6.06 -8.78
N GLU A 23 8.93 5.85 -9.17
CA GLU A 23 9.25 4.80 -10.12
C GLU A 23 9.07 3.40 -9.54
N PHE A 24 9.40 3.18 -8.26
CA PHE A 24 9.10 1.90 -7.59
C PHE A 24 7.60 1.58 -7.71
N GLU A 25 6.75 2.56 -7.42
CA GLU A 25 5.30 2.41 -7.54
C GLU A 25 4.85 2.16 -8.99
N ASN A 26 5.49 2.81 -9.98
CA ASN A 26 5.18 2.57 -11.39
C ASN A 26 5.46 1.13 -11.81
N VAL A 27 6.61 0.58 -11.41
CA VAL A 27 6.96 -0.83 -11.68
C VAL A 27 5.95 -1.74 -11.01
N VAL A 28 5.67 -1.54 -9.72
CA VAL A 28 4.66 -2.31 -8.97
C VAL A 28 3.29 -2.33 -9.67
N ARG A 29 2.83 -1.19 -10.20
CA ARG A 29 1.54 -1.13 -10.89
C ARG A 29 1.50 -1.89 -12.22
N LYS A 30 2.64 -2.02 -12.90
CA LYS A 30 2.74 -2.78 -14.15
C LYS A 30 2.79 -4.28 -13.89
N SER A 31 3.45 -4.67 -12.81
CA SER A 31 3.79 -6.06 -12.52
C SER A 31 2.78 -6.77 -11.63
N VAL A 32 1.96 -6.02 -10.87
CA VAL A 32 0.98 -6.58 -9.96
C VAL A 32 -0.43 -6.27 -10.45
N ASP A 33 -1.20 -7.33 -10.71
CA ASP A 33 -2.62 -7.21 -11.02
C ASP A 33 -3.39 -6.64 -9.82
N HIS A 34 -3.90 -5.42 -9.99
CA HIS A 34 -4.62 -4.68 -8.97
C HIS A 34 -5.96 -5.29 -8.57
N GLU A 35 -6.55 -6.14 -9.41
CA GLU A 35 -7.82 -6.80 -9.11
C GLU A 35 -7.65 -7.95 -8.10
N SER A 36 -6.45 -8.53 -8.02
CA SER A 36 -6.11 -9.68 -7.16
C SER A 36 -5.00 -9.39 -6.13
N ILE A 37 -4.75 -8.12 -5.83
CA ILE A 37 -3.67 -7.70 -4.91
C ILE A 37 -3.84 -8.30 -3.50
N HIS A 38 -2.82 -9.04 -3.06
CA HIS A 38 -2.65 -9.53 -1.69
C HIS A 38 -1.26 -9.17 -1.18
N SER A 39 -1.04 -9.24 0.14
CA SER A 39 0.27 -8.90 0.74
C SER A 39 1.43 -9.74 0.18
N LYS A 40 1.15 -11.00 -0.19
CA LYS A 40 2.13 -11.90 -0.82
C LYS A 40 2.55 -11.46 -2.23
N SER A 41 1.75 -10.65 -2.92
CA SER A 41 2.10 -10.12 -4.24
C SER A 41 3.34 -9.21 -4.21
N PHE A 42 3.70 -8.69 -3.04
CA PHE A 42 4.86 -7.81 -2.82
C PHE A 42 6.08 -8.53 -2.22
N LEU A 43 5.96 -9.83 -1.93
CA LEU A 43 7.04 -10.66 -1.40
C LEU A 43 7.78 -11.45 -2.50
N LYS A 44 7.51 -11.14 -3.77
CA LYS A 44 8.17 -11.80 -4.90
C LYS A 44 9.55 -11.20 -5.12
N ASP A 45 10.58 -12.05 -5.12
CA ASP A 45 11.93 -11.63 -5.50
C ASP A 45 11.96 -11.06 -6.93
N GLU A 46 11.15 -11.61 -7.84
CA GLU A 46 10.95 -11.10 -9.21
C GLU A 46 10.57 -9.61 -9.23
N LEU A 47 9.68 -9.16 -8.34
CA LEU A 47 9.25 -7.76 -8.29
C LEU A 47 10.38 -6.85 -7.79
N ARG A 48 11.23 -7.34 -6.89
CA ARG A 48 12.41 -6.59 -6.44
C ARG A 48 13.41 -6.43 -7.59
N GLU A 49 13.68 -7.51 -8.31
CA GLU A 49 14.59 -7.48 -9.47
C GLU A 49 14.06 -6.56 -10.57
N GLU A 50 12.76 -6.58 -10.87
CA GLU A 50 12.17 -5.64 -11.84
C GLU A 50 12.30 -4.17 -11.43
N ILE A 51 12.18 -3.86 -10.14
CA ILE A 51 12.42 -2.49 -9.63
C ILE A 51 13.89 -2.13 -9.76
N LEU A 52 14.80 -3.04 -9.39
CA LEU A 52 16.24 -2.85 -9.52
C LEU A 52 16.63 -2.62 -10.99
N ASP A 53 16.00 -3.33 -11.92
CA ASP A 53 16.28 -3.24 -13.35
C ASP A 53 15.71 -2.00 -14.04
N SER A 54 14.84 -1.24 -13.38
CA SER A 54 14.35 0.02 -13.92
C SER A 54 15.49 1.01 -14.16
N PHE A 55 15.63 1.45 -15.42
CA PHE A 55 16.60 2.46 -15.82
C PHE A 55 16.47 3.74 -14.98
N MET A 56 15.24 4.18 -14.73
CA MET A 56 14.97 5.41 -13.97
C MET A 56 15.35 5.24 -12.49
N VAL A 57 15.15 4.05 -11.92
CA VAL A 57 15.63 3.74 -10.56
C VAL A 57 17.14 3.83 -10.49
N LYS A 58 17.85 3.18 -11.42
CA LYS A 58 19.32 3.23 -11.51
C LYS A 58 19.80 4.68 -11.63
N HIS A 59 19.22 5.45 -12.54
CA HIS A 59 19.53 6.87 -12.76
C HIS A 59 19.40 7.71 -11.47
N TYR A 60 18.22 7.70 -10.83
CA TYR A 60 18.03 8.48 -9.61
C TYR A 60 18.85 7.98 -8.43
N SER A 61 19.12 6.68 -8.34
CA SER A 61 19.99 6.13 -7.30
C SER A 61 21.43 6.63 -7.46
N CYS A 62 21.95 6.71 -8.69
CA CYS A 62 23.26 7.28 -8.94
C CYS A 62 23.32 8.76 -8.53
N GLU A 63 22.30 9.56 -8.85
CA GLU A 63 22.27 10.97 -8.45
C GLU A 63 22.13 11.17 -6.93
N LEU A 64 21.45 10.25 -6.23
CA LEU A 64 21.29 10.32 -4.77
C LEU A 64 22.54 9.89 -4.00
N PHE A 65 23.30 8.97 -4.58
CA PHE A 65 24.47 8.35 -3.96
C PHE A 65 25.75 8.62 -4.78
N GLU A 66 25.83 9.77 -5.46
CA GLU A 66 26.94 10.14 -6.34
C GLU A 66 28.29 10.13 -5.59
N LEU A 67 28.26 10.43 -4.30
CA LEU A 67 29.43 10.48 -3.42
C LEU A 67 29.82 9.13 -2.80
N VAL A 68 29.05 8.06 -3.05
CA VAL A 68 29.36 6.71 -2.57
C VAL A 68 30.28 6.06 -3.60
N GLU A 69 31.55 5.88 -3.24
CA GLU A 69 32.57 5.32 -4.14
C GLU A 69 32.43 3.80 -4.37
N ASP A 70 31.79 3.08 -3.46
CA ASP A 70 31.55 1.64 -3.59
C ASP A 70 30.17 1.35 -4.21
N ASP A 71 30.20 0.85 -5.45
CA ASP A 71 29.01 0.42 -6.19
C ASP A 71 28.20 -0.64 -5.43
N ASN A 72 28.85 -1.53 -4.65
CA ASN A 72 28.18 -2.57 -3.87
C ASN A 72 27.43 -1.98 -2.68
N GLU A 73 27.99 -0.96 -2.03
CA GLU A 73 27.35 -0.25 -0.92
C GLU A 73 26.09 0.48 -1.42
N ARG A 74 26.20 1.16 -2.58
CA ARG A 74 25.07 1.81 -3.23
C ARG A 74 23.96 0.82 -3.61
N GLU A 75 24.33 -0.31 -4.20
CA GLU A 75 23.36 -1.35 -4.57
C GLU A 75 22.68 -1.95 -3.33
N SER A 76 23.44 -2.19 -2.26
CA SER A 76 22.91 -2.65 -0.97
C SER A 76 21.91 -1.67 -0.37
N PHE A 77 22.23 -0.37 -0.40
CA PHE A 77 21.31 0.67 0.08
C PHE A 77 20.03 0.72 -0.75
N LEU A 78 20.15 0.66 -2.08
CA LEU A 78 19.00 0.63 -2.97
C LEU A 78 18.10 -0.58 -2.70
N LYS A 79 18.68 -1.78 -2.53
CA LYS A 79 17.95 -3.00 -2.13
C LYS A 79 17.19 -2.79 -0.82
N ASN A 80 17.80 -2.16 0.17
CA ASN A 80 17.14 -1.84 1.44
C ASN A 80 15.97 -0.84 1.27
N CYS A 81 16.13 0.18 0.43
CA CYS A 81 15.04 1.10 0.10
C CYS A 81 13.85 0.39 -0.55
N ILE A 82 14.12 -0.49 -1.52
CA ILE A 82 13.07 -1.28 -2.19
C ILE A 82 12.34 -2.17 -1.19
N ASN A 83 13.08 -2.82 -0.29
CA ASN A 83 12.50 -3.68 0.75
C ASN A 83 11.59 -2.92 1.70
N LEU A 84 12.04 -1.76 2.16
CA LEU A 84 11.24 -0.90 3.01
C LEU A 84 9.97 -0.44 2.29
N PHE A 85 10.10 -0.01 1.03
CA PHE A 85 8.97 0.41 0.21
C PHE A 85 7.92 -0.70 0.05
N LEU A 86 8.33 -1.89 -0.41
CA LEU A 86 7.44 -3.03 -0.62
C LEU A 86 6.78 -3.49 0.69
N THR A 87 7.53 -3.47 1.80
CA THR A 87 7.01 -3.80 3.13
C THR A 87 5.91 -2.83 3.56
N VAL A 88 6.19 -1.52 3.52
CA VAL A 88 5.21 -0.48 3.87
C VAL A 88 3.98 -0.56 2.96
N ARG A 89 4.19 -0.81 1.67
CA ARG A 89 3.09 -0.97 0.70
C ARG A 89 2.22 -2.18 1.01
N GLY A 90 2.83 -3.33 1.29
CA GLY A 90 2.14 -4.55 1.69
C GLY A 90 1.31 -4.37 2.96
N PHE A 91 1.85 -3.67 3.97
CA PHE A 91 1.11 -3.32 5.18
C PHE A 91 -0.09 -2.39 4.90
N ALA A 92 0.11 -1.35 4.08
CA ALA A 92 -0.95 -0.42 3.71
C ALA A 92 -2.12 -1.14 3.00
N ILE A 93 -1.81 -2.06 2.10
CA ILE A 93 -2.78 -2.89 1.38
C ILE A 93 -3.50 -3.84 2.33
N THR A 94 -2.77 -4.52 3.21
CA THR A 94 -3.36 -5.42 4.21
C THR A 94 -4.35 -4.68 5.10
N LYS A 95 -3.99 -3.48 5.56
CA LYS A 95 -4.86 -2.61 6.35
C LYS A 95 -6.09 -2.15 5.56
N LEU A 96 -5.94 -1.89 4.26
CA LEU A 96 -7.06 -1.52 3.39
C LEU A 96 -8.03 -2.69 3.22
N ILE A 97 -7.52 -3.90 2.96
CA ILE A 97 -8.32 -5.13 2.83
C ILE A 97 -9.06 -5.41 4.14
N HIS A 98 -8.36 -5.37 5.28
CA HIS A 98 -8.97 -5.58 6.60
C HIS A 98 -10.09 -4.56 6.89
N LYS A 99 -9.90 -3.29 6.56
CA LYS A 99 -10.96 -2.28 6.70
C LYS A 99 -12.16 -2.54 5.78
N LYS A 100 -11.94 -3.09 4.58
CA LYS A 100 -13.04 -3.48 3.68
C LYS A 100 -13.82 -4.66 4.25
N THR A 101 -13.15 -5.68 4.78
CA THR A 101 -13.81 -6.86 5.37
C THR A 101 -14.55 -6.51 6.67
N GLU A 102 -13.99 -5.66 7.54
CA GLU A 102 -14.68 -5.17 8.75
C GLU A 102 -15.95 -4.36 8.43
N LYS A 103 -15.92 -3.53 7.38
CA LYS A 103 -17.09 -2.78 6.92
C LYS A 103 -18.18 -3.72 6.36
N SER A 104 -17.79 -4.74 5.61
CA SER A 104 -18.74 -5.77 5.14
C SER A 104 -19.37 -6.54 6.31
N ALA A 105 -18.56 -6.94 7.30
CA ALA A 105 -19.06 -7.64 8.50
C ALA A 105 -19.99 -6.78 9.37
N LYS A 106 -19.80 -5.46 9.42
CA LYS A 106 -20.72 -4.52 10.10
C LYS A 106 -22.04 -4.33 9.36
N ASN A 107 -22.06 -4.47 8.03
CA ASN A 107 -23.27 -4.38 7.24
C ASN A 107 -24.12 -5.65 7.32
N GLU A 108 -23.52 -6.83 7.53
CA GLU A 108 -24.27 -8.07 7.76
C GLU A 108 -24.90 -8.17 9.16
N LYS A 109 -24.35 -7.50 10.18
CA LYS A 109 -24.93 -7.49 11.54
C LYS A 109 -26.19 -6.62 11.70
N LYS A 110 -26.64 -5.91 10.67
CA LYS A 110 -27.82 -5.02 10.74
C LYS A 110 -29.08 -5.58 10.09
N THR A 111 -29.10 -6.84 9.69
CA THR A 111 -30.28 -7.49 9.08
C THR A 111 -31.08 -8.37 10.04
N SER A 112 -30.71 -8.44 11.33
CA SER A 112 -31.63 -8.99 12.33
C SER A 112 -32.67 -7.93 12.69
N ALA A 113 -33.89 -8.09 12.17
CA ALA A 113 -35.05 -7.42 12.74
C ALA A 113 -35.03 -7.68 14.25
N SER A 114 -35.23 -6.63 15.05
CA SER A 114 -35.24 -6.82 16.50
C SER A 114 -36.34 -7.83 16.85
N LEU A 115 -36.12 -8.65 17.89
CA LEU A 115 -37.14 -9.58 18.40
C LEU A 115 -38.49 -8.88 18.60
N ARG A 116 -38.47 -7.58 18.93
CA ARG A 116 -39.65 -6.71 19.04
C ARG A 116 -40.38 -6.52 17.71
N ASP A 117 -39.66 -6.33 16.61
CA ASP A 117 -40.26 -6.13 15.28
C ASP A 117 -40.81 -7.45 14.72
N ALA A 118 -40.09 -8.56 14.95
CA ALA A 118 -40.56 -9.91 14.59
C ALA A 118 -41.83 -10.31 15.37
N LEU A 119 -41.93 -9.94 16.66
CA LEU A 119 -43.12 -10.18 17.47
C LEU A 119 -44.31 -9.29 17.06
N LYS A 120 -44.07 -8.04 16.64
CA LYS A 120 -45.12 -7.15 16.13
C LYS A 120 -45.73 -7.66 14.81
N SER A 121 -44.92 -8.22 13.91
CA SER A 121 -45.43 -8.84 12.68
C SER A 121 -46.25 -10.12 12.96
N LEU A 122 -45.91 -10.87 14.02
CA LEU A 122 -46.66 -12.06 14.41
C LEU A 122 -48.05 -11.71 14.98
N ASN A 123 -48.14 -10.64 15.78
CA ASN A 123 -49.41 -10.21 16.38
C ASN A 123 -50.37 -9.50 15.41
N THR A 124 -49.89 -9.01 14.27
CA THR A 124 -50.73 -8.38 13.24
C THR A 124 -51.26 -9.39 12.22
N GLY A 125 -50.73 -10.62 12.18
CA GLY A 125 -51.19 -11.71 11.31
C GLY A 125 -52.38 -12.52 11.82
N ASN A 126 -52.76 -12.38 13.11
CA ASN A 126 -53.83 -13.16 13.76
C ASN A 126 -55.15 -12.39 13.93
N LEU A 127 -55.37 -11.31 13.18
CA LEU A 127 -56.65 -10.61 13.11
C LEU A 127 -57.27 -10.76 11.71
N LYS A 128 -57.63 -11.99 11.34
CA LYS A 128 -58.66 -12.31 10.34
C LYS A 128 -59.36 -13.60 10.71
#